data_AF-A0A973F475-F1
#
_entry.id   AF-A0A973F475-F1
#
_cell.length_a   1.000
_cell.length_b   1.000
_cell.length_c   1.000
_cell.angle_alpha   90.00
_cell.angle_beta   90.00
_cell.angle_gamma   90.00
#
_symmetry.space_group_name_H-M   'P 1'
#
loop_
_entity.id
_entity.type
_entity.pdbx_description
1 polymer ?
#
loop_
_entity_poly.entity_id
_entity_poly.type
_entity_poly.pdbx_seq_one_letter_code
_entity_poly.pdbx_strand_id
1 'polypeptide(L)'
;MINKKDYKEVDGIFYKKETPDDLIKVLNDCYKNDIRIIIDYGDVKTGKSWGEDCDIIGYIGRSTGEIKIPLLVYNKRCYGGGGLLDNCIIGVKTSRGKKQLYKLITS
;
A
#
# COMPACT_ATOMS: atom_id res chain seq x y z
N MET A 1 0.54 15.95 -16.41
CA MET A 1 -0.55 14.99 -16.70
C MET A 1 -0.15 13.63 -16.17
N ILE A 2 -0.99 12.99 -15.36
CA ILE A 2 -0.77 11.59 -14.95
C ILE A 2 -1.18 10.70 -16.14
N ASN A 3 -0.28 9.87 -16.63
CA ASN A 3 -0.56 8.96 -17.74
C ASN A 3 -1.10 7.64 -17.19
N LYS A 4 -2.33 7.27 -17.58
CA LYS A 4 -2.98 6.02 -17.15
C LYS A 4 -2.17 4.76 -17.49
N LYS A 5 -1.28 4.82 -18.48
CA LYS A 5 -0.41 3.69 -18.87
C LYS A 5 0.61 3.30 -17.80
N ASP A 6 0.84 4.18 -16.82
CA ASP A 6 1.82 3.97 -15.75
C ASP A 6 1.19 3.30 -14.51
N TYR A 7 -0.07 2.86 -14.61
CA TYR A 7 -0.82 2.26 -13.51
C TYR A 7 -1.43 0.92 -13.89
N LYS A 8 -1.57 0.07 -12.87
CA LYS A 8 -2.42 -1.13 -12.86
C LYS A 8 -3.70 -0.79 -12.09
N GLU A 9 -4.84 -1.05 -12.69
CA GLU A 9 -6.14 -0.88 -12.01
C GLU A 9 -6.61 -2.23 -11.44
N VAL A 10 -6.91 -2.25 -10.13
CA VAL A 10 -7.54 -3.39 -9.45
C VAL A 10 -8.68 -2.85 -8.58
N ASP A 11 -9.90 -3.32 -8.83
CA ASP A 11 -11.12 -2.91 -8.11
C ASP A 11 -11.33 -1.38 -8.03
N GLY A 12 -10.98 -0.68 -9.11
CA GLY A 12 -11.10 0.77 -9.19
C GLY A 12 -10.05 1.54 -8.40
N ILE A 13 -8.99 0.88 -7.93
CA ILE A 13 -7.80 1.48 -7.32
C ILE A 13 -6.63 1.35 -8.29
N PHE A 14 -5.91 2.45 -8.50
CA PHE A 14 -4.78 2.56 -9.42
C PHE A 14 -3.46 2.49 -8.64
N TYR A 15 -2.73 1.41 -8.84
CA TYR A 15 -1.39 1.19 -8.30
C TYR A 15 -0.34 1.49 -9.36
N LYS A 16 0.87 1.91 -8.97
CA LYS A 16 1.94 2.10 -9.96
C LYS A 16 2.26 0.79 -10.68
N LYS A 17 2.66 0.88 -11.95
CA LYS A 17 2.96 -0.28 -12.79
C LYS A 17 4.09 -1.15 -12.23
N GLU A 18 5.02 -0.54 -11.52
CA GLU A 18 6.16 -1.21 -10.88
C GLU A 18 5.78 -1.98 -9.62
N THR A 19 4.59 -1.72 -9.07
CA THR A 19 4.12 -2.38 -7.85
C THR A 19 3.88 -3.86 -8.11
N PRO A 20 4.50 -4.76 -7.32
CA PRO A 20 4.33 -6.20 -7.46
C PRO A 20 2.87 -6.64 -7.35
N ASP A 21 2.45 -7.60 -8.18
CA ASP A 21 1.03 -8.02 -8.25
C ASP A 21 0.56 -8.72 -6.96
N ASP A 22 1.45 -9.42 -6.27
CA ASP A 22 1.19 -10.04 -4.97
C ASP A 22 0.99 -8.98 -3.87
N LEU A 23 1.79 -7.91 -3.88
CA LEU A 23 1.57 -6.75 -3.02
C LEU A 23 0.22 -6.09 -3.32
N ILE A 24 -0.11 -5.84 -4.60
CA ILE A 24 -1.40 -5.27 -4.99
C ILE A 24 -2.55 -6.12 -4.45
N LYS A 25 -2.46 -7.45 -4.61
CA LYS A 25 -3.45 -8.38 -4.07
C LYS A 25 -3.60 -8.24 -2.56
N VAL A 26 -2.48 -8.19 -1.82
CA VAL A 26 -2.49 -8.01 -0.35
C VAL A 26 -3.14 -6.68 0.05
N LEU A 27 -2.78 -5.58 -0.60
CA LEU A 27 -3.34 -4.25 -0.30
C LEU A 27 -4.84 -4.20 -0.59
N ASN A 28 -5.27 -4.80 -1.69
CA ASN A 28 -6.66 -4.85 -2.09
C ASN A 28 -7.49 -5.79 -1.18
N ASP A 29 -6.93 -6.92 -0.77
CA ASP A 29 -7.56 -7.79 0.25
C ASP A 29 -7.72 -7.03 1.58
N CYS A 30 -6.72 -6.23 1.97
CA CYS A 30 -6.80 -5.39 3.16
C CYS A 30 -7.85 -4.27 3.02
N TYR A 31 -8.00 -3.70 1.81
CA TYR A 31 -9.04 -2.73 1.49
C TYR A 31 -10.45 -3.33 1.63
N LYS A 32 -10.69 -4.49 1.00
CA LYS A 32 -12.01 -5.16 1.01
C LYS A 32 -12.42 -5.68 2.38
N ASN A 33 -11.46 -6.17 3.15
CA ASN A 33 -11.72 -6.82 4.45
C ASN A 33 -11.44 -5.89 5.63
N ASP A 34 -11.22 -4.59 5.40
CA ASP A 34 -11.03 -3.62 6.46
C ASP A 34 -9.88 -3.99 7.43
N ILE A 35 -8.79 -4.53 6.89
CA ILE A 35 -7.66 -4.99 7.69
C ILE A 35 -6.73 -3.81 7.99
N ARG A 36 -6.56 -3.50 9.28
CA ARG A 36 -5.55 -2.53 9.72
C ARG A 36 -4.15 -3.14 9.56
N ILE A 37 -3.28 -2.47 8.82
CA ILE A 37 -1.93 -2.94 8.50
C ILE A 37 -0.86 -1.98 9.00
N ILE A 38 0.37 -2.49 8.99
CA ILE A 38 1.61 -1.75 9.16
C ILE A 38 2.43 -1.98 7.90
N ILE A 39 2.92 -0.91 7.31
CA ILE A 39 3.72 -0.89 6.11
C ILE A 39 5.19 -0.70 6.51
N ASP A 40 6.09 -1.37 5.80
CA ASP A 40 7.52 -1.11 5.83
C ASP A 40 7.93 -0.60 4.46
N TYR A 41 8.42 0.63 4.40
CA TYR A 41 8.93 1.25 3.20
C TYR A 41 10.43 1.04 3.08
N GLY A 42 10.91 0.89 1.86
CA GLY A 42 12.31 0.59 1.63
C GLY A 42 12.71 0.62 0.17
N ASP A 43 13.99 0.35 -0.05
CA ASP A 43 14.54 0.16 -1.38
C ASP A 43 14.14 -1.22 -1.90
N VAL A 44 13.25 -1.24 -2.92
CA VAL A 44 12.75 -2.47 -3.53
C VAL A 44 13.79 -3.25 -4.32
N LYS A 45 14.98 -2.69 -4.57
CA LYS A 45 16.09 -3.43 -5.20
C LYS A 45 16.91 -4.18 -4.17
N THR A 46 17.13 -3.59 -3.00
CA THR A 46 18.01 -4.15 -1.95
C THR A 46 17.24 -4.79 -0.80
N GLY A 47 15.92 -4.57 -0.71
CA GLY A 47 15.09 -5.00 0.42
C GLY A 47 15.39 -4.24 1.72
N LYS A 48 16.21 -3.18 1.66
CA LYS A 48 16.61 -2.42 2.84
C LYS A 48 15.47 -1.48 3.27
N SER A 49 14.99 -1.67 4.50
CA SER A 49 14.04 -0.75 5.13
C SER A 49 14.64 0.64 5.27
N TRP A 50 13.80 1.66 5.09
CA TRP A 50 14.15 3.05 5.38
C TRP A 50 14.00 3.39 6.87
N GLY A 51 13.40 2.51 7.68
CA GLY A 51 13.22 2.74 9.12
C GLY A 51 12.18 3.83 9.41
N GLU A 52 11.19 3.99 8.54
CA GLU A 52 10.08 4.91 8.75
C GLU A 52 9.21 4.46 9.93
N ASP A 53 8.97 5.35 10.89
CA ASP A 53 8.10 5.08 12.05
C ASP A 53 6.81 5.93 12.03
N CYS A 54 6.77 6.99 11.23
CA CYS A 54 5.63 7.87 11.08
C CYS A 54 4.76 7.43 9.90
N ASP A 55 3.44 7.55 10.04
CA ASP A 55 2.47 7.29 8.95
C ASP A 55 2.64 5.93 8.24
N ILE A 56 3.04 4.91 9.01
CA ILE A 56 3.17 3.52 8.53
C ILE A 56 2.02 2.60 8.95
N ILE A 57 1.08 3.07 9.78
CA ILE A 57 -0.01 2.23 10.33
C ILE A 57 -1.38 2.80 9.95
N GLY A 58 -2.23 2.00 9.32
CA GLY A 58 -3.57 2.43 8.94
C GLY A 58 -4.40 1.35 8.26
N TYR A 59 -5.52 1.78 7.69
CA TYR A 59 -6.32 1.00 6.76
C TYR A 59 -6.02 1.45 5.33
N ILE A 60 -6.25 0.57 4.36
CA ILE A 60 -6.23 0.99 2.96
C ILE A 60 -7.55 1.68 2.66
N GLY A 61 -7.46 2.88 2.09
CA GLY A 61 -8.56 3.60 1.45
C GLY A 61 -8.18 3.91 0.00
N ARG A 62 -9.03 4.70 -0.67
CA ARG A 62 -8.74 5.21 -2.02
C ARG A 62 -9.04 6.69 -2.11
N SER A 63 -8.33 7.40 -2.98
CA SER A 63 -8.64 8.80 -3.27
C SER A 63 -9.96 8.95 -4.05
N THR A 64 -10.43 10.19 -4.14
CA THR A 64 -11.68 10.57 -4.84
C THR A 64 -11.44 11.20 -6.21
N GLY A 65 -10.18 11.39 -6.62
CA GLY A 65 -9.82 11.94 -7.93
C GLY A 65 -10.14 11.01 -9.10
N GLU A 66 -9.83 11.48 -10.31
CA GLU A 66 -10.02 10.70 -11.55
C GLU A 66 -9.22 9.40 -11.54
N ILE A 67 -7.97 9.46 -11.06
CA ILE A 67 -7.10 8.30 -10.79
C ILE A 67 -7.13 8.03 -9.29
N LYS A 68 -7.86 6.99 -8.90
CA LYS A 68 -8.10 6.63 -7.50
C LYS A 68 -6.91 5.86 -6.95
N ILE A 69 -5.92 6.56 -6.41
CA ILE A 69 -4.73 5.92 -5.81
C ILE A 69 -5.04 5.36 -4.42
N PRO A 70 -4.30 4.32 -3.96
CA PRO A 70 -4.41 3.83 -2.60
C PRO A 70 -3.97 4.90 -1.58
N LEU A 71 -4.71 5.02 -0.49
CA LEU A 71 -4.40 5.90 0.64
C LEU A 71 -4.20 5.08 1.91
N LEU A 72 -3.31 5.52 2.79
CA LEU A 72 -3.18 4.98 4.13
C LEU A 72 -3.97 5.89 5.07
N VAL A 73 -5.13 5.42 5.49
CA VAL A 73 -6.01 6.19 6.37
C VAL A 73 -5.83 5.73 7.81
N TYR A 74 -5.59 6.69 8.72
CA TYR A 74 -5.30 6.38 10.12
C TYR A 74 -6.44 5.62 10.81
N ASN A 75 -7.70 5.96 10.49
CA ASN A 75 -8.88 5.22 10.95
C ASN A 75 -9.97 5.16 9.86
N LYS A 76 -10.94 4.25 9.99
CA LYS A 76 -11.99 4.04 8.98
C LYS A 76 -12.94 5.22 8.78
N ARG A 77 -13.01 6.15 9.74
CA ARG A 77 -13.85 7.35 9.67
C ARG A 77 -13.13 8.54 9.03
N CYS A 78 -11.84 8.41 8.76
CA CYS A 78 -11.07 9.43 8.06
C CYS A 78 -11.45 9.43 6.57
N TYR A 79 -11.74 10.62 6.05
CA TYR A 79 -12.03 10.84 4.63
C TYR A 79 -10.76 11.02 3.78
N GLY A 80 -9.59 11.09 4.42
CA GLY A 80 -8.30 11.31 3.77
C GLY A 80 -7.16 10.63 4.51
N GLY A 81 -6.02 10.56 3.85
CA GLY A 81 -4.79 9.93 4.33
C GLY A 81 -3.64 10.16 3.35
N GLY A 82 -2.44 9.73 3.73
CA GLY A 82 -1.27 9.82 2.85
C GLY A 82 -1.44 8.89 1.65
N GLY A 83 -1.11 9.38 0.44
CA GLY A 83 -1.01 8.50 -0.72
C GLY A 83 0.07 7.45 -0.51
N LEU A 84 -0.25 6.18 -0.76
CA LEU A 84 0.74 5.12 -0.61
C LEU A 84 1.84 5.30 -1.64
N LEU A 85 3.09 5.20 -1.19
CA LEU A 85 4.23 4.96 -2.06
C LEU A 85 4.31 3.45 -2.35
N ASP A 86 3.29 2.92 -3.04
CA ASP A 86 3.09 1.48 -3.22
C ASP A 86 4.29 0.76 -3.87
N ASN A 87 4.97 1.44 -4.79
CA ASN A 87 6.19 0.99 -5.46
C ASN A 87 7.45 0.97 -4.57
N CYS A 88 7.36 1.39 -3.31
CA CYS A 88 8.47 1.37 -2.35
C CYS A 88 8.14 0.55 -1.09
N ILE A 89 7.08 -0.26 -1.12
CA ILE A 89 6.73 -1.13 0.00
C ILE A 89 7.55 -2.42 -0.07
N ILE A 90 8.28 -2.70 0.99
CA ILE A 90 9.07 -3.94 1.15
C ILE A 90 8.41 -4.92 2.12
N GLY A 91 7.44 -4.47 2.90
CA GLY A 91 6.75 -5.32 3.86
C GLY A 91 5.36 -4.82 4.22
N VAL A 92 4.45 -5.77 4.46
CA VAL A 92 3.13 -5.51 5.03
C VAL A 92 2.84 -6.54 6.10
N LYS A 93 2.38 -6.09 7.26
CA LYS A 93 1.93 -6.95 8.36
C LYS A 93 0.61 -6.44 8.95
N THR A 94 -0.18 -7.30 9.56
CA THR A 94 -1.37 -6.87 10.29
C THR A 94 -0.96 -6.03 11.50
N SER A 95 -1.71 -4.98 11.79
CA SER A 95 -1.46 -4.14 12.98
C SER A 95 -1.67 -4.93 14.27
N ARG A 96 -2.74 -5.74 14.30
CA ARG A 96 -3.06 -6.69 15.37
C ARG A 96 -2.34 -8.03 15.12
N GLY A 97 -1.61 -8.53 16.11
CA GLY A 97 -0.92 -9.83 16.02
C GLY A 97 0.31 -9.87 15.12
N LYS A 98 0.60 -8.80 14.35
CA LYS A 98 1.81 -8.66 13.52
C LYS A 98 2.02 -9.80 12.52
N LYS A 99 0.94 -10.40 12.02
CA LYS A 99 1.00 -11.44 10.98
C LYS A 99 1.56 -10.83 9.71
N GLN A 100 2.64 -11.40 9.17
CA GLN A 100 3.19 -10.99 7.89
C GLN A 100 2.19 -11.32 6.77
N LEU A 101 1.87 -10.33 5.94
CA LEU A 101 1.00 -10.49 4.77
C LEU A 101 1.79 -10.44 3.46
N TYR A 102 2.82 -9.61 3.41
CA TYR A 102 3.72 -9.46 2.27
C TYR A 102 5.13 -9.18 2.77
N LYS A 103 6.14 -9.78 2.17
CA LYS A 103 7.55 -9.41 2.37
C LYS A 103 8.23 -9.52 1.02
N LEU A 104 8.92 -8.46 0.62
CA LEU A 104 9.75 -8.47 -0.56
C LEU A 104 10.83 -9.53 -0.40
N ILE A 105 10.90 -10.45 -1.36
CA ILE A 105 11.94 -11.46 -1.44
C ILE A 105 12.95 -10.95 -2.46
N THR A 106 14.13 -10.57 -1.98
CA THR A 106 15.29 -10.29 -2.83
C THR A 106 16.04 -11.60 -3.06
N SER A 107 16.29 -11.92 -4.33
CA SER A 107 17.12 -13.06 -4.76
C SER A 107 18.58 -12.92 -4.35
#